data_AF-A0A1J6Y5M4-F1
#
_entry.id   AF-A0A1J6Y5M4-F1
#
_cell.length_a   1.000
_cell.length_b   1.000
_cell.length_c   1.000
_cell.angle_alpha   90.00
_cell.angle_beta   90.00
_cell.angle_gamma   90.00
#
_symmetry.space_group_name_H-M   'P 1'
#
loop_
_entity.id
_entity.type
_entity.pdbx_description
1 polymer ?
#
loop_
_entity_poly.entity_id
_entity_poly.type
_entity_poly.pdbx_seq_one_letter_code
_entity_poly.pdbx_strand_id
1 'polypeptide(L)'
;MPEPRVASFPAIRGALKFYQVASIITGVMLLLLVTEMVLKYTPIHLELFLGGSGGPLWFAEVVETADGLESTGDGFNVSQGILVAHGWFYVVYLFACFRMWSMMRWPFVRFILLALGGVIPLLSFFMETRVARDVKAYLAQREAAEPTATPAPTTTEGAR
;
A
#
# COMPACT_ATOMS: atom_id res chain seq x y z
N MET A 1 -4.95 -25.07 1.11
CA MET A 1 -3.57 -24.57 1.34
C MET A 1 -3.29 -24.67 2.83
N PRO A 2 -2.04 -24.95 3.27
CA PRO A 2 -1.74 -25.07 4.69
C PRO A 2 -2.03 -23.76 5.41
N GLU A 3 -2.78 -23.81 6.50
CA GLU A 3 -3.24 -22.65 7.25
C GLU A 3 -2.10 -22.02 8.09
N PRO A 4 -2.08 -20.69 8.28
CA PRO A 4 -1.17 -20.03 9.22
C PRO A 4 -1.30 -20.62 10.65
N ARG A 5 -0.16 -20.90 11.29
CA ARG A 5 -0.13 -21.40 12.67
C ARG A 5 -0.56 -20.30 13.65
N VAL A 6 -1.30 -20.67 14.70
CA VAL A 6 -1.80 -19.73 15.74
C VAL A 6 -0.69 -18.88 16.38
N ALA A 7 0.50 -19.46 16.55
CA ALA A 7 1.68 -18.77 17.09
C ALA A 7 2.14 -17.53 16.28
N SER A 8 1.73 -17.36 15.02
CA SER A 8 2.11 -16.21 14.19
C SER A 8 1.14 -15.04 14.26
N PHE A 9 0.06 -15.12 15.05
CA PHE A 9 -0.99 -14.10 15.09
C PHE A 9 -0.50 -12.70 15.52
N PRO A 10 0.40 -12.55 16.51
CA PRO A 10 1.00 -11.26 16.83
C PRO A 10 1.82 -10.68 15.66
N ALA A 11 2.58 -11.52 14.96
CA ALA A 11 3.38 -11.11 13.81
C ALA A 11 2.51 -10.69 12.61
N ILE A 12 1.37 -11.36 12.40
CA ILE A 12 0.38 -11.01 11.38
C ILE A 12 -0.23 -9.63 11.66
N ARG A 13 -0.61 -9.33 12.91
CA ARG A 13 -1.14 -8.02 13.30
C ARG A 13 -0.13 -6.90 13.04
N GLY A 14 1.14 -7.12 13.40
CA GLY A 14 2.21 -6.15 13.15
C GLY A 14 2.46 -5.90 11.66
N ALA A 15 2.51 -6.97 10.85
CA ALA A 15 2.67 -6.81 9.41
C ALA A 15 1.44 -6.20 8.73
N LEU A 16 0.23 -6.41 9.25
CA LEU A 16 -0.97 -5.74 8.76
C LEU A 16 -0.85 -4.23 8.98
N LYS A 17 -0.41 -3.80 10.18
CA LYS A 17 -0.17 -2.38 10.46
C LYS A 17 0.88 -1.78 9.51
N PHE A 18 1.98 -2.48 9.29
CA PHE A 18 3.00 -2.06 8.35
C PHE A 18 2.46 -1.94 6.92
N TYR A 19 1.67 -2.91 6.47
CA TYR A 19 0.99 -2.87 5.17
C TYR A 19 0.03 -1.67 5.06
N GLN A 20 -0.80 -1.40 6.07
CA GLN A 20 -1.73 -0.26 6.07
C GLN A 20 -0.98 1.07 5.92
N VAL A 21 0.09 1.27 6.69
CA VAL A 21 0.91 2.49 6.63
C VAL A 21 1.56 2.64 5.26
N ALA A 22 2.21 1.57 4.77
CA ALA A 22 2.83 1.60 3.45
C ALA A 22 1.81 1.90 2.34
N SER A 23 0.63 1.28 2.39
CA SER A 23 -0.46 1.46 1.41
C SER A 23 -1.04 2.86 1.41
N ILE A 24 -1.17 3.50 2.58
CA ILE A 24 -1.67 4.88 2.67
C ILE A 24 -0.62 5.84 2.08
N ILE A 25 0.66 5.68 2.43
CA ILE A 25 1.73 6.55 1.93
C ILE A 25 1.82 6.45 0.41
N THR A 26 1.93 5.23 -0.15
CA THR A 26 2.00 5.07 -1.61
C THR A 26 0.72 5.52 -2.32
N GLY A 27 -0.45 5.25 -1.74
CA GLY A 27 -1.73 5.68 -2.30
C GLY A 27 -1.89 7.20 -2.36
N VAL A 28 -1.51 7.93 -1.30
CA VAL A 28 -1.54 9.40 -1.28
C VAL A 28 -0.56 9.97 -2.31
N MET A 29 0.66 9.45 -2.38
CA MET A 29 1.64 9.92 -3.37
C MET A 29 1.18 9.68 -4.80
N LEU A 30 0.55 8.53 -5.07
CA LEU A 30 0.01 8.24 -6.39
C LEU A 30 -1.13 9.19 -6.74
N LEU A 31 -2.01 9.53 -5.80
CA LEU A 31 -3.05 10.55 -6.02
C LEU A 31 -2.46 11.94 -6.28
N LEU A 32 -1.37 12.31 -5.60
CA LEU A 32 -0.66 13.56 -5.89
C LEU A 32 -0.09 13.55 -7.30
N LEU A 33 0.58 12.46 -7.71
CA LEU A 33 1.07 12.31 -9.08
C LEU A 33 -0.04 12.41 -10.11
N VAL A 34 -1.16 11.72 -9.90
CA VAL A 34 -2.31 11.78 -10.81
C VAL A 34 -2.87 13.21 -10.87
N THR A 35 -2.94 13.90 -9.74
CA THR A 35 -3.39 15.29 -9.69
C THR A 35 -2.48 16.18 -10.52
N GLU A 36 -1.16 16.02 -10.41
CA GLU A 36 -0.20 16.78 -11.19
C GLU A 36 -0.19 16.38 -12.67
N MET A 37 -0.42 15.12 -13.02
CA MET A 37 -0.66 14.71 -14.41
C MET A 37 -1.90 15.39 -14.99
N VAL A 38 -2.97 15.52 -14.20
CA VAL A 38 -4.16 16.28 -14.63
C VAL A 38 -3.79 17.75 -14.85
N LEU A 39 -3.07 18.40 -13.94
CA LEU A 39 -2.67 19.81 -14.08
C LEU A 39 -1.75 20.04 -15.31
N LYS A 40 -0.83 19.12 -15.57
CA LYS A 40 0.14 19.21 -16.67
C LYS A 40 -0.44 18.88 -18.05
N TYR A 41 -1.31 17.87 -18.14
CA TYR A 41 -1.79 17.31 -19.41
C TYR A 41 -3.25 17.68 -19.78
N THR A 42 -4.01 18.32 -18.89
CA THR A 42 -5.33 18.93 -19.19
C THR A 42 -5.08 20.40 -19.65
N PRO A 43 -6.03 21.21 -20.19
CA PRO A 43 -5.70 22.44 -20.94
C PRO A 43 -5.15 23.59 -20.08
N ILE A 44 -4.75 23.31 -18.84
CA ILE A 44 -4.16 24.26 -17.90
C ILE A 44 -2.64 24.29 -18.05
N HIS A 45 -1.99 23.18 -18.47
CA HIS A 45 -0.55 23.06 -18.74
C HIS A 45 0.34 23.65 -17.63
N LEU A 46 0.09 23.28 -16.37
CA LEU A 46 0.86 23.77 -15.22
C LEU A 46 1.74 22.67 -14.60
N GLU A 47 2.93 23.06 -14.19
CA GLU A 47 3.85 22.27 -13.37
C GLU A 47 4.14 22.97 -12.04
N LEU A 48 4.20 22.19 -10.97
CA LEU A 48 4.51 22.70 -9.65
C LEU A 48 6.02 22.65 -9.40
N PHE A 49 6.61 23.81 -9.11
CA PHE A 49 8.02 23.97 -8.79
C PHE A 49 8.20 24.43 -7.34
N LEU A 50 9.24 23.89 -6.70
CA LEU A 50 9.69 24.28 -5.37
C LEU A 50 11.01 25.04 -5.49
N GLY A 51 11.02 26.29 -5.01
CA GLY A 51 12.09 27.25 -5.24
C GLY A 51 12.12 27.78 -6.68
N GLY A 52 12.97 28.79 -6.92
CA GLY A 52 13.11 29.42 -8.23
C GLY A 52 12.74 30.89 -8.27
N SER A 53 12.61 31.40 -9.49
CA SER A 53 12.25 32.80 -9.77
C SER A 53 10.85 33.19 -9.30
N GLY A 54 9.91 32.23 -9.21
CA GLY A 54 8.53 32.44 -8.76
C GLY A 54 8.30 32.29 -7.24
N GLY A 55 9.33 31.99 -6.44
CA GLY A 55 9.24 31.87 -4.99
C GLY A 55 9.35 30.44 -4.45
N PRO A 56 8.96 30.19 -3.17
CA PRO A 56 9.19 28.90 -2.52
C PRO A 56 8.32 27.75 -3.08
N LEU A 57 7.09 28.03 -3.52
CA LEU A 57 6.21 27.10 -4.23
C LEU A 57 5.42 27.89 -5.27
N TRP A 58 5.58 27.58 -6.54
CA TRP A 58 4.93 28.32 -7.63
C TRP A 58 4.62 27.40 -8.82
N PHE A 59 3.65 27.82 -9.64
CA PHE A 59 3.24 27.09 -10.84
C PHE A 59 3.93 27.69 -12.06
N ALA A 60 4.69 26.86 -12.78
CA ALA A 60 5.28 27.19 -14.07
C ALA A 60 4.42 26.63 -15.20
N GLU A 61 4.33 27.36 -16.31
CA GLU A 61 3.60 26.89 -17.49
C GLU A 61 4.46 25.87 -18.28
N VAL A 62 3.78 24.95 -18.95
CA VAL A 62 4.39 24.04 -19.91
C VAL A 62 3.97 24.51 -21.29
N VAL A 63 4.93 24.99 -22.06
CA VAL A 63 4.66 25.55 -23.39
C VAL A 63 4.85 24.45 -24.42
N GLU A 64 3.90 24.32 -25.33
CA GLU A 64 4.02 23.43 -26.48
C GLU A 64 4.87 24.11 -27.55
N THR A 65 6.14 23.72 -27.61
CA THR A 65 7.12 24.17 -28.61
C THR A 65 7.13 23.19 -29.79
N ALA A 66 7.75 23.56 -30.92
CA ALA A 66 7.86 22.68 -32.09
C ALA A 66 8.56 21.33 -31.81
N ASP A 67 9.35 21.27 -30.73
CA ASP A 67 10.06 20.07 -30.26
C ASP A 67 9.30 19.30 -29.15
N GLY A 68 8.11 19.77 -28.74
CA GLY A 68 7.24 19.15 -27.73
C GLY A 68 6.94 20.05 -26.53
N LEU A 69 6.48 19.44 -25.45
CA LEU A 69 6.14 20.14 -24.19
C LEU A 69 7.41 20.52 -23.43
N GLU A 70 7.72 21.81 -23.38
CA GLU A 70 8.88 22.36 -22.69
C GLU A 70 8.45 22.98 -21.35
N SER A 71 9.13 22.59 -20.28
CA SER A 71 8.87 23.12 -18.94
C SER A 71 9.59 24.46 -18.77
N THR A 72 8.87 25.53 -18.45
CA THR A 72 9.46 26.87 -18.29
C THR A 72 9.92 27.16 -16.86
N GLY A 73 9.79 26.21 -15.93
CA GLY A 73 10.12 26.41 -14.52
C GLY A 73 11.61 26.29 -14.23
N ASP A 74 12.17 27.26 -13.50
CA ASP A 74 13.50 27.17 -12.91
C ASP A 74 13.40 26.74 -11.43
N GLY A 75 13.80 25.51 -11.08
CA GLY A 75 13.71 25.04 -9.69
C GLY A 75 13.59 23.54 -9.56
N PHE A 76 13.22 23.07 -8.37
CA PHE A 76 12.98 21.65 -8.12
C PHE A 76 11.55 21.27 -8.55
N ASN A 77 11.44 20.44 -9.58
CA ASN A 77 10.14 19.95 -10.04
C ASN A 77 9.53 19.00 -9.00
N VAL A 78 8.41 19.42 -8.39
CA VAL A 78 7.76 18.69 -7.30
C VAL A 78 7.22 17.35 -7.81
N SER A 79 6.70 17.32 -9.04
CA SER A 79 6.24 16.11 -9.73
C SER A 79 7.29 15.05 -9.81
N GLN A 80 8.47 15.44 -10.28
CA GLN A 80 9.60 14.54 -10.41
C GLN A 80 10.05 14.02 -9.04
N GLY A 81 10.06 14.90 -8.03
CA GLY A 81 10.36 14.51 -6.64
C GLY A 81 9.38 13.47 -6.09
N ILE A 82 8.07 13.72 -6.25
CA ILE A 82 7.02 12.79 -5.81
C ILE A 82 7.12 11.48 -6.59
N LEU A 83 7.46 11.51 -7.89
CA LEU A 83 7.57 10.32 -8.73
C LEU A 83 8.71 9.41 -8.27
N VAL A 84 9.90 9.99 -8.05
CA VAL A 84 11.06 9.26 -7.53
C VAL A 84 10.74 8.70 -6.15
N ALA A 85 10.17 9.51 -5.26
CA ALA A 85 9.82 9.08 -3.92
C ALA A 85 8.76 7.95 -3.96
N HIS A 86 7.75 8.06 -4.82
CA HIS A 86 6.69 7.06 -4.98
C HIS A 86 7.28 5.72 -5.43
N GLY A 87 8.21 5.73 -6.40
CA GLY A 87 8.91 4.52 -6.84
C GLY A 87 9.59 3.79 -5.70
N TRP A 88 10.32 4.51 -4.83
CA TRP A 88 10.97 3.91 -3.65
C TRP A 88 9.97 3.42 -2.60
N PHE A 89 8.95 4.22 -2.28
CA PHE A 89 7.90 3.78 -1.35
C PHE A 89 7.09 2.60 -1.89
N TYR A 90 6.95 2.48 -3.22
CA TYR A 90 6.32 1.33 -3.86
C TYR A 90 7.13 0.05 -3.65
N VAL A 91 8.46 0.10 -3.65
CA VAL A 91 9.30 -1.06 -3.28
C VAL A 91 9.04 -1.50 -1.83
N VAL A 92 8.96 -0.54 -0.90
CA VAL A 92 8.62 -0.82 0.52
C VAL A 92 7.22 -1.42 0.63
N TYR A 93 6.26 -0.90 -0.14
CA TYR A 93 4.90 -1.45 -0.22
C TYR A 93 4.87 -2.87 -0.76
N LEU A 94 5.62 -3.18 -1.82
CA LEU A 94 5.74 -4.54 -2.36
C LEU A 94 6.33 -5.50 -1.34
N PHE A 95 7.34 -5.07 -0.57
CA PHE A 95 7.87 -5.86 0.53
C PHE A 95 6.80 -6.13 1.60
N ALA A 96 6.00 -5.13 1.97
CA ALA A 96 4.88 -5.30 2.89
C ALA A 96 3.84 -6.31 2.36
N CYS A 97 3.50 -6.21 1.07
CA CYS A 97 2.60 -7.13 0.38
C CYS A 97 3.15 -8.56 0.38
N PHE A 98 4.43 -8.73 0.05
CA PHE A 98 5.09 -10.03 0.04
C PHE A 98 5.10 -10.65 1.44
N ARG A 99 5.45 -9.87 2.47
CA ARG A 99 5.42 -10.30 3.86
C ARG A 99 4.02 -10.76 4.29
N MET A 100 2.99 -10.00 3.95
CA MET A 100 1.59 -10.35 4.27
C MET A 100 1.13 -11.61 3.51
N TRP A 101 1.41 -11.68 2.22
CA TRP A 101 1.10 -12.81 1.37
C TRP A 101 1.76 -14.11 1.86
N SER A 102 3.05 -14.05 2.19
CA SER A 102 3.83 -15.18 2.69
C SER A 102 3.29 -15.68 4.03
N MET A 103 2.99 -14.79 4.98
CA MET A 103 2.47 -15.17 6.29
C MET A 103 1.04 -15.71 6.24
N MET A 104 0.17 -15.13 5.39
CA MET A 104 -1.20 -15.60 5.23
C MET A 104 -1.35 -16.78 4.27
N ARG A 105 -0.26 -17.15 3.58
CA ARG A 105 -0.20 -18.31 2.67
C ARG A 105 -1.30 -18.28 1.61
N TRP A 106 -1.57 -17.07 1.11
CA TRP A 106 -2.62 -16.82 0.13
C TRP A 106 -2.21 -17.28 -1.28
N PRO A 107 -3.18 -17.54 -2.19
CA PRO A 107 -2.84 -17.82 -3.59
C PRO A 107 -2.12 -16.63 -4.22
N PHE A 108 -1.22 -16.90 -5.15
CA PHE A 108 -0.40 -15.88 -5.83
C PHE A 108 -1.22 -14.75 -6.47
N VAL A 109 -2.44 -15.04 -6.94
CA VAL A 109 -3.38 -14.02 -7.46
C VAL A 109 -3.65 -12.91 -6.44
N ARG A 110 -3.75 -13.23 -5.15
CA ARG A 110 -3.91 -12.21 -4.11
C ARG A 110 -2.68 -11.31 -3.98
N PHE A 111 -1.47 -11.84 -4.19
CA PHE A 111 -0.27 -11.02 -4.22
C PHE A 111 -0.31 -10.02 -5.38
N ILE A 112 -0.73 -10.44 -6.58
CA ILE A 112 -0.86 -9.53 -7.71
C ILE A 112 -1.92 -8.44 -7.43
N LEU A 113 -3.09 -8.81 -6.89
CA LEU A 113 -4.11 -7.83 -6.53
C LEU A 113 -3.60 -6.81 -5.50
N LEU A 114 -2.85 -7.28 -4.49
CA LEU A 114 -2.19 -6.40 -3.52
C LEU A 114 -1.19 -5.47 -4.21
N ALA A 115 -0.31 -6.01 -5.06
CA ALA A 115 0.69 -5.22 -5.79
C ALA A 115 0.03 -4.15 -6.69
N LEU A 116 -1.04 -4.50 -7.40
CA LEU A 116 -1.82 -3.57 -8.22
C LEU A 116 -2.43 -2.42 -7.41
N GLY A 117 -2.70 -2.64 -6.12
CA GLY A 117 -3.14 -1.58 -5.21
C GLY A 117 -2.16 -0.39 -5.16
N GLY A 118 -0.86 -0.61 -5.36
CA GLY A 118 0.13 0.47 -5.39
C GLY A 118 0.30 1.18 -6.73
N VAL A 119 -0.38 0.73 -7.79
CA VAL A 119 -0.25 1.27 -9.17
C VAL A 119 -1.58 1.84 -9.68
N ILE A 120 -2.70 1.23 -9.31
CA ILE A 120 -4.02 1.69 -9.73
C ILE A 120 -4.49 2.77 -8.75
N PRO A 121 -4.79 4.00 -9.23
CA PRO A 121 -5.31 5.06 -8.37
C PRO A 121 -6.55 4.61 -7.61
N LEU A 122 -6.67 5.04 -6.35
CA LEU A 122 -7.77 4.72 -5.44
C LEU A 122 -7.85 3.24 -4.99
N LEU A 123 -7.29 2.29 -5.75
CA LEU A 123 -7.33 0.86 -5.41
C LEU A 123 -6.58 0.55 -4.12
N SER A 124 -5.51 1.29 -3.82
CA SER A 124 -4.71 1.15 -2.58
C SER A 124 -5.58 1.28 -1.33
N PHE A 125 -6.46 2.28 -1.31
CA PHE A 125 -7.36 2.53 -0.18
C PHE A 125 -8.41 1.43 -0.04
N PHE A 126 -8.97 0.97 -1.17
CA PHE A 126 -9.94 -0.13 -1.16
C PHE A 126 -9.30 -1.45 -0.68
N MET A 127 -8.10 -1.76 -1.19
CA MET A 127 -7.35 -2.96 -0.80
C MET A 127 -6.96 -2.93 0.68
N GLU A 128 -6.51 -1.78 1.20
CA GLU A 128 -6.22 -1.59 2.61
C GLU A 128 -7.39 -2.04 3.50
N THR A 129 -8.58 -1.48 3.24
CA THR A 129 -9.76 -1.74 4.08
C THR A 129 -10.25 -3.18 3.93
N ARG A 130 -10.25 -3.70 2.70
CA ARG A 130 -10.68 -5.07 2.39
C ARG A 130 -9.77 -6.11 3.06
N VAL A 131 -8.46 -5.93 2.96
CA VAL A 131 -7.43 -6.82 3.51
C VAL A 131 -7.43 -6.76 5.02
N ALA A 132 -7.51 -5.57 5.60
CA ALA A 132 -7.59 -5.41 7.05
C ALA A 132 -8.82 -6.12 7.62
N ARG A 133 -9.97 -6.01 6.95
CA ARG A 133 -11.19 -6.71 7.35
C ARG A 133 -11.05 -8.23 7.26
N ASP A 134 -10.51 -8.74 6.14
CA ASP A 134 -10.29 -10.18 5.96
C ASP A 134 -9.34 -10.76 7.01
N VAL A 135 -8.21 -10.10 7.25
CA VAL A 135 -7.22 -10.54 8.23
C VAL A 135 -7.81 -10.52 9.65
N LYS A 136 -8.49 -9.44 10.05
CA LYS A 136 -9.13 -9.35 11.37
C LYS A 136 -10.21 -10.42 11.57
N ALA A 137 -11.05 -10.63 10.57
CA ALA A 137 -12.10 -11.67 10.61
C ALA A 137 -11.49 -13.07 10.72
N TYR A 138 -10.44 -13.36 9.94
CA TYR A 138 -9.72 -14.62 10.00
C TYR A 138 -9.11 -14.88 11.38
N LEU A 139 -8.43 -13.89 11.97
CA LEU A 139 -7.84 -14.00 13.30
C LEU A 139 -8.92 -14.24 14.37
N ALA A 140 -10.02 -13.47 14.34
CA ALA A 140 -11.12 -13.61 15.30
C ALA A 140 -11.79 -14.99 15.24
N GLN A 141 -12.02 -15.53 14.04
CA GLN A 141 -12.59 -16.87 13.87
C GLN A 141 -11.68 -17.95 14.44
N ARG A 142 -10.36 -17.81 14.28
CA ARG A 142 -9.39 -18.79 14.76
C ARG A 142 -9.22 -18.75 16.27
N GLU A 143 -9.18 -17.56 16.86
CA GLU A 143 -9.14 -17.38 18.32
C GLU A 143 -10.42 -17.91 18.99
N ALA A 144 -11.58 -17.78 18.35
CA ALA A 144 -12.84 -18.33 18.86
C ALA A 144 -12.96 -19.86 18.72
N ALA A 145 -12.26 -20.48 17.76
CA ALA A 145 -12.28 -21.94 17.56
C ALA A 145 -11.36 -22.70 18.52
N GLU A 146 -10.27 -22.07 18.97
CA GLU A 146 -9.26 -22.67 19.87
C GLU A 146 -9.76 -23.05 21.29
N PRO A 147 -10.65 -22.31 21.98
CA PRO A 147 -11.14 -22.72 23.31
C PRO A 147 -11.94 -24.03 23.32
N THR A 148 -12.36 -24.54 22.17
CA THR A 148 -13.15 -25.78 22.06
C THR A 148 -12.29 -27.04 21.90
N ALA A 149 -10.98 -26.91 21.62
CA ALA A 149 -10.11 -28.02 21.24
C ALA A 149 -9.42 -28.74 22.42
N THR A 150 -9.71 -28.36 23.68
CA THR A 150 -9.24 -29.12 24.86
C THR A 150 -10.38 -29.36 25.84
N PRO A 151 -10.95 -30.57 25.82
CA PRO A 151 -10.98 -31.38 27.01
C PRO A 151 -10.14 -32.64 26.73
N ALA A 152 -8.95 -32.70 27.31
CA ALA A 152 -8.25 -33.98 27.44
C ALA A 152 -9.17 -34.93 28.24
N PRO A 153 -9.40 -36.17 27.78
CA PRO A 153 -10.20 -37.10 28.55
C PRO A 153 -9.46 -37.38 29.87
N THR A 154 -10.10 -37.07 30.98
CA THR A 154 -9.79 -37.64 32.29
C THR A 154 -9.90 -39.16 32.16
N THR A 155 -8.77 -39.85 32.02
CA THR A 155 -8.69 -41.26 32.39
C THR A 155 -8.69 -41.35 33.90
N THR A 156 -9.90 -41.38 34.44
CA THR A 156 -10.20 -41.93 35.77
C THR A 156 -9.80 -43.41 35.76
N GLU A 157 -8.85 -43.74 36.62
CA GLU A 157 -8.82 -44.92 37.49
C GLU A 157 -9.29 -46.27 36.92
N GLY A 158 -8.33 -47.19 36.77
CA GLY A 158 -8.58 -48.62 36.61
C GLY A 158 -7.64 -49.38 37.54
N ALA A 159 -8.15 -49.69 38.73
CA ALA A 159 -7.57 -50.59 39.70
C ALA A 159 -7.24 -51.97 39.11
N ARG A 160 -6.05 -52.51 39.42
CA ARG A 160 -5.80 -53.86 39.96
C ARG A 160 -4.31 -54.13 40.13
#